data_AF-A0A915AP19-F1
#
_entry.id   AF-A0A915AP19-F1
#
_cell.length_a   1.000
_cell.length_b   1.000
_cell.length_c   1.000
_cell.angle_alpha   90.00
_cell.angle_beta   90.00
_cell.angle_gamma   90.00
#
_symmetry.space_group_name_H-M   'P 1'
#
loop_
_entity.id
_entity.type
_entity.pdbx_description
1 polymer ?
#
loop_
_entity_poly.entity_id
_entity_poly.type
_entity_poly.pdbx_seq_one_letter_code
_entity_poly.pdbx_strand_id
1 'polypeptide(L)'
;MPSRLIIVPARMQVSESGGTTKHRLICVGDKRLAFKVKLKQKYFKYYTVSPVIGFIQPGTTRELVFTRKAGKITHDYLVIQYIVAPPGYDPRQPFIKGSKIGKLKLKISVVEGKPKALPETAANGKFVSEEGQEWSKTVVSV
;
A
#
# COMPACT_ATOMS: atom_id res chain seq x y z
N MET A 1 -2.24 15.77 -14.47
CA MET A 1 -3.37 14.82 -14.37
C MET A 1 -3.46 14.30 -12.95
N PRO A 2 -4.60 13.76 -12.49
CA PRO A 2 -4.62 13.08 -11.20
C PRO A 2 -3.93 11.72 -11.32
N SER A 3 -3.26 11.29 -10.24
CA SER A 3 -2.59 9.99 -10.20
C SER A 3 -3.33 9.02 -9.28
N ARG A 4 -3.27 7.73 -9.57
CA ARG A 4 -3.86 6.68 -8.74
C ARG A 4 -2.94 5.49 -8.61
N LEU A 5 -3.16 4.72 -7.56
CA LEU A 5 -2.45 3.49 -7.29
C LEU A 5 -3.35 2.30 -7.61
N ILE A 6 -2.80 1.29 -8.27
CA ILE A 6 -3.49 0.01 -8.56
C ILE A 6 -2.70 -1.10 -7.87
N ILE A 7 -3.38 -2.06 -7.25
CA ILE A 7 -2.75 -3.25 -6.67
C ILE A 7 -3.20 -4.51 -7.41
N VAL A 8 -2.23 -5.37 -7.73
CA VAL A 8 -2.44 -6.66 -8.41
C VAL A 8 -1.63 -7.76 -7.70
N PRO A 9 -2.23 -8.88 -7.25
CA PRO A 9 -3.66 -9.16 -7.21
C PRO A 9 -4.41 -8.32 -6.15
N ALA A 10 -5.73 -8.15 -6.34
CA ALA A 10 -6.62 -7.36 -5.49
C ALA A 10 -7.07 -8.09 -4.21
N ARG A 11 -6.75 -9.38 -4.11
CA ARG A 11 -7.08 -10.24 -2.99
C ARG A 11 -5.82 -10.99 -2.58
N MET A 12 -5.66 -11.17 -1.29
CA MET A 12 -4.56 -11.94 -0.71
C MET A 12 -5.14 -13.21 -0.08
N GLN A 13 -4.55 -14.36 -0.41
CA GLN A 13 -4.90 -15.62 0.23
C GLN A 13 -3.65 -16.23 0.85
N VAL A 14 -3.74 -16.58 2.13
CA VAL A 14 -2.62 -17.12 2.92
C VAL A 14 -3.09 -18.34 3.70
N SER A 15 -2.16 -19.24 4.02
CA SER A 15 -2.45 -20.41 4.86
C SER A 15 -2.43 -20.05 6.34
N GLU A 16 -3.18 -20.79 7.17
CA GLU A 16 -3.07 -20.74 8.63
C GLU A 16 -1.67 -21.11 9.14
N SER A 17 -0.95 -21.98 8.41
CA SER A 17 0.44 -22.36 8.69
C SER A 17 1.44 -21.24 8.37
N GLY A 18 0.99 -20.15 7.75
CA GLY A 18 1.82 -19.05 7.28
C GLY A 18 2.12 -19.13 5.79
N GLY A 19 2.93 -18.18 5.31
CA GLY A 19 3.35 -18.12 3.92
C GLY A 19 3.68 -16.71 3.44
N THR A 20 4.15 -16.62 2.22
CA THR A 20 4.52 -15.33 1.59
C THR A 20 3.71 -15.13 0.32
N THR A 21 3.21 -13.91 0.13
CA THR A 21 2.49 -13.51 -1.08
C THR A 21 3.09 -12.22 -1.62
N LYS A 22 3.11 -12.10 -2.95
CA LYS A 22 3.65 -10.94 -3.66
C LYS A 22 2.51 -10.19 -4.33
N HIS A 23 2.54 -8.88 -4.21
CA HIS A 23 1.62 -7.99 -4.90
C HIS A 23 2.40 -6.86 -5.57
N ARG A 24 1.87 -6.38 -6.68
CA ARG A 24 2.44 -5.29 -7.47
C ARG A 24 1.59 -4.05 -7.28
N LEU A 25 2.21 -2.97 -6.86
CA LEU A 25 1.63 -1.62 -6.85
C LEU A 25 2.04 -0.90 -8.12
N ILE A 26 1.05 -0.48 -8.91
CA ILE A 26 1.26 0.21 -10.18
C ILE A 26 0.82 1.65 -10.00
N CYS A 27 1.69 2.60 -10.30
CA CYS A 27 1.35 4.02 -10.33
C CYS A 27 0.86 4.39 -11.72
N VAL A 28 -0.41 4.78 -11.82
CA VAL A 28 -1.02 5.25 -13.06
C VAL A 28 -1.28 6.75 -12.95
N GLY A 29 -0.69 7.52 -13.86
CA GLY A 29 -0.75 8.97 -13.89
C GLY A 29 0.62 9.58 -14.18
N ASP A 30 0.77 10.86 -13.89
CA ASP A 30 1.94 11.69 -14.16
C ASP A 30 2.64 12.20 -12.88
N LYS A 31 2.10 11.89 -11.70
CA LYS A 31 2.65 12.33 -10.40
C LYS A 31 3.26 11.17 -9.62
N ARG A 32 4.39 11.45 -8.98
CA ARG A 32 5.03 10.52 -8.03
C ARG A 32 4.13 10.34 -6.81
N LEU A 33 3.94 9.10 -6.38
CA LEU A 33 3.11 8.78 -5.22
C LEU A 33 3.99 8.27 -4.06
N ALA A 34 3.72 8.75 -2.85
CA ALA A 34 4.13 8.09 -1.62
C ALA A 34 3.04 7.13 -1.18
N PHE A 35 3.41 5.95 -0.70
CA PHE A 35 2.47 5.00 -0.12
C PHE A 35 2.92 4.57 1.27
N LYS A 36 1.94 4.26 2.11
CA LYS A 36 2.10 3.72 3.46
C LYS A 36 1.11 2.59 3.68
N VAL A 37 1.63 1.43 4.04
CA VAL A 37 0.84 0.27 4.39
C VAL A 37 0.45 0.34 5.86
N LYS A 38 -0.86 0.22 6.14
CA LYS A 38 -1.43 0.17 7.48
C LYS A 38 -2.21 -1.13 7.67
N LEU A 39 -1.96 -1.77 8.80
CA LEU A 39 -2.69 -2.92 9.31
C LEU A 39 -3.21 -2.59 10.71
N LYS A 40 -4.23 -3.30 11.21
CA LYS A 40 -4.65 -3.12 12.61
C LYS A 40 -3.59 -3.67 13.56
N GLN A 41 -3.40 -3.01 14.70
CA GLN A 41 -2.37 -3.36 15.69
C GLN A 41 -2.42 -4.82 16.15
N LYS A 42 -3.63 -5.37 16.36
CA LYS A 42 -3.83 -6.77 16.74
C LYS A 42 -3.24 -7.79 15.76
N TYR A 43 -2.96 -7.39 14.53
CA TYR A 43 -2.43 -8.24 13.46
C TYR A 43 -0.93 -8.04 13.19
N PHE A 44 -0.26 -7.09 13.83
CA PHE A 44 1.18 -6.85 13.61
C PHE A 44 2.05 -8.05 13.99
N LYS A 45 1.64 -8.84 15.00
CA LYS A 45 2.36 -10.08 15.37
C LYS A 45 2.27 -11.19 14.31
N TYR A 46 1.37 -11.04 13.35
CA TYR A 46 0.95 -12.10 12.44
C TYR A 46 1.32 -11.83 10.99
N TYR A 47 1.51 -10.55 10.63
CA TYR A 47 1.86 -10.13 9.29
C TYR A 47 3.05 -9.19 9.31
N THR A 48 3.99 -9.46 8.41
CA THR A 48 5.09 -8.58 8.06
C THR A 48 4.89 -8.10 6.63
N VAL A 49 5.17 -6.82 6.36
CA VAL A 49 5.08 -6.24 5.02
C VAL A 49 6.40 -5.58 4.68
N SER A 50 6.88 -5.80 3.47
CA SER A 50 8.07 -5.13 2.96
C SER A 50 7.88 -4.69 1.49
N PRO A 51 8.12 -3.41 1.15
CA PRO A 51 8.30 -2.26 2.04
C PRO A 51 6.99 -1.78 2.70
N VAL A 52 7.05 -1.28 3.94
CA VAL A 52 5.89 -0.67 4.63
C VAL A 52 5.57 0.73 4.10
N ILE A 53 6.60 1.46 3.68
CA ILE A 53 6.51 2.84 3.22
C ILE A 53 7.50 3.05 2.08
N GLY A 54 7.13 3.89 1.11
CA GLY A 54 8.03 4.20 0.01
C GLY A 54 7.39 5.09 -1.04
N PHE A 55 8.11 5.26 -2.15
CA PHE A 55 7.67 6.00 -3.32
C PHE A 55 7.47 5.08 -4.52
N ILE A 56 6.60 5.50 -5.43
CA ILE A 56 6.43 4.89 -6.76
C ILE A 56 6.42 6.02 -7.78
N GLN A 57 7.28 5.90 -8.79
CA GLN A 57 7.35 6.85 -9.89
C GLN A 57 6.17 6.65 -10.86
N PRO A 58 5.74 7.69 -11.58
CA PRO A 58 4.73 7.57 -12.63
C PRO A 58 5.07 6.44 -13.62
N GLY A 59 4.10 5.61 -13.97
CA GLY A 59 4.28 4.52 -14.95
C GLY A 59 5.13 3.33 -14.46
N THR A 60 5.62 3.36 -13.22
CA THR A 60 6.42 2.27 -12.65
C THR A 60 5.60 1.36 -11.73
N THR A 61 6.13 0.16 -11.52
CA THR A 61 5.57 -0.83 -10.62
C THR A 61 6.50 -1.08 -9.43
N ARG A 62 5.93 -1.25 -8.24
CA ARG A 62 6.65 -1.61 -7.01
C ARG A 62 6.12 -2.93 -6.45
N GLU A 63 7.01 -3.86 -6.16
CA GLU A 63 6.65 -5.11 -5.50
C GLU A 63 6.47 -4.90 -3.99
N LEU A 64 5.40 -5.47 -3.44
CA LEU A 64 5.14 -5.64 -2.02
C LEU A 64 5.16 -7.12 -1.68
N VAL A 65 5.94 -7.47 -0.67
CA VAL A 65 6.01 -8.81 -0.12
C VAL A 65 5.26 -8.82 1.21
N PHE A 66 4.24 -9.67 1.32
CA PHE A 66 3.48 -9.90 2.53
C PHE A 66 3.82 -11.28 3.08
N THR A 67 4.28 -11.33 4.32
CA THR A 67 4.59 -12.57 5.02
C THR A 67 3.61 -12.78 6.16
N ARG A 68 2.86 -13.88 6.12
CA ARG A 68 1.98 -14.36 7.19
C ARG A 68 2.74 -15.36 8.05
N LYS A 69 2.79 -15.14 9.37
CA LYS A 69 3.27 -16.12 10.35
C LYS A 69 2.18 -17.16 10.66
N ALA A 70 2.48 -18.27 11.32
CA ALA A 70 1.41 -19.18 11.75
C ALA A 70 0.45 -18.51 12.75
N GLY A 71 -0.84 -18.86 12.73
CA GLY A 71 -1.79 -18.49 13.79
C GLY A 71 -3.25 -18.36 13.36
N LYS A 72 -4.16 -18.36 14.35
CA LYS A 72 -5.60 -18.34 14.13
C LYS A 72 -6.12 -16.92 13.88
N ILE A 73 -6.46 -16.61 12.63
CA ILE A 73 -7.15 -15.36 12.27
C ILE A 73 -8.13 -15.63 11.14
N THR A 74 -9.37 -15.16 11.31
CA THR A 74 -10.48 -15.48 10.42
C THR A 74 -10.65 -14.48 9.27
N HIS A 75 -10.58 -13.17 9.55
CA HIS A 75 -10.88 -12.13 8.55
C HIS A 75 -10.06 -10.87 8.79
N ASP A 76 -9.25 -10.50 7.79
CA ASP A 76 -8.38 -9.33 7.86
C ASP A 76 -8.50 -8.45 6.61
N TYR A 77 -8.17 -7.18 6.80
CA TYR A 77 -7.96 -6.26 5.70
C TYR A 77 -6.74 -5.40 5.98
N LEU A 78 -6.05 -5.07 4.90
CA LEU A 78 -4.91 -4.19 4.89
C LEU A 78 -5.25 -2.92 4.12
N VAL A 79 -4.78 -1.78 4.60
CA VAL A 79 -5.07 -0.48 3.99
C VAL A 79 -3.77 0.11 3.48
N ILE A 80 -3.69 0.32 2.17
CA ILE A 80 -2.61 1.07 1.54
C ILE A 80 -3.10 2.51 1.41
N GLN A 81 -2.49 3.41 2.16
CA GLN A 81 -2.70 4.84 2.02
C GLN A 81 -1.68 5.38 1.03
N TYR A 82 -2.10 6.25 0.12
CA TYR A 82 -1.17 6.88 -0.81
C TYR A 82 -1.56 8.32 -1.07
N ILE A 83 -0.58 9.12 -1.47
CA ILE A 83 -0.72 10.55 -1.68
C ILE A 83 0.34 11.01 -2.69
N VAL A 84 0.07 12.10 -3.40
CA VAL A 84 1.09 12.72 -4.27
C VAL A 84 2.28 13.16 -3.42
N ALA A 85 3.50 13.01 -3.94
CA ALA A 85 4.73 13.36 -3.26
C ALA A 85 5.78 13.96 -4.22
N PRO A 86 6.04 15.28 -4.14
CA PRO A 86 7.08 15.96 -4.91
C PRO A 86 8.48 15.38 -4.64
N PRO A 87 9.45 15.63 -5.54
CA PRO A 87 10.86 15.33 -5.31
C PRO A 87 11.40 16.02 -4.04
N GLY A 88 12.36 15.40 -3.37
CA GLY A 88 13.03 15.98 -2.19
C GLY A 88 12.35 15.76 -0.84
N TYR A 89 11.18 15.11 -0.79
CA TYR A 89 10.45 14.83 0.45
C TYR A 89 10.72 13.43 1.02
N ASP A 90 10.56 13.27 2.33
CA ASP A 90 10.51 11.97 3.02
C ASP A 90 9.10 11.35 2.87
N PRO A 91 8.96 10.04 2.60
CA PRO A 91 7.66 9.41 2.36
C PRO A 91 6.76 9.39 3.60
N ARG A 92 7.27 9.71 4.80
CA ARG A 92 6.50 9.82 6.06
C ARG A 92 5.80 11.17 6.21
N GLN A 93 6.37 12.23 5.67
CA GLN A 93 5.90 13.61 5.81
C GLN A 93 4.54 13.90 5.15
N PRO A 94 4.17 13.36 3.98
CA PRO A 94 2.93 13.79 3.32
C PRO A 94 1.65 13.19 3.95
N PHE A 95 1.76 12.37 5.00
CA PHE A 95 0.61 11.75 5.67
C PHE A 95 0.10 12.55 6.89
N ILE A 96 0.03 13.88 6.78
CA ILE A 96 -0.45 14.78 7.85
C ILE A 96 -1.99 14.83 7.88
N LYS A 97 -2.55 15.03 9.08
CA LYS A 97 -4.00 15.14 9.32
C LYS A 97 -4.59 16.29 8.46
N GLY A 98 -5.60 15.98 7.65
CA GLY A 98 -6.26 16.94 6.73
C GLY A 98 -5.92 16.73 5.24
N SER A 99 -4.79 16.07 4.94
CA SER A 99 -4.37 15.83 3.56
C SER A 99 -5.34 14.91 2.80
N LYS A 100 -5.62 15.21 1.53
CA LYS A 100 -6.42 14.35 0.64
C LYS A 100 -5.65 13.07 0.27
N ILE A 101 -5.77 12.04 1.12
CA ILE A 101 -5.16 10.73 0.89
C ILE A 101 -6.07 9.76 0.12
N GLY A 102 -5.48 9.04 -0.81
CA GLY A 102 -6.05 7.86 -1.42
C GLY A 102 -5.95 6.65 -0.48
N LYS A 103 -6.95 5.76 -0.53
CA LYS A 103 -6.98 4.53 0.28
C LYS A 103 -7.36 3.34 -0.59
N LEU A 104 -6.54 2.30 -0.54
CA LEU A 104 -6.78 1.00 -1.14
C LEU A 104 -6.97 -0.03 -0.03
N LYS A 105 -8.06 -0.80 -0.08
CA LYS A 105 -8.32 -1.87 0.89
C LYS A 105 -8.06 -3.22 0.22
N LEU A 106 -7.06 -3.95 0.73
CA LEU A 106 -6.76 -5.31 0.31
C LEU A 106 -7.43 -6.28 1.30
N LYS A 107 -8.32 -7.13 0.80
CA LYS A 107 -8.94 -8.19 1.61
C LYS A 107 -7.98 -9.37 1.73
N ILE A 108 -7.82 -9.87 2.96
CA ILE A 108 -6.99 -11.02 3.26
C ILE A 108 -7.93 -12.16 3.67
N SER A 109 -7.80 -13.28 2.96
CA SER A 109 -8.48 -14.53 3.28
C SER A 109 -7.47 -15.54 3.78
N VAL A 110 -7.77 -16.15 4.92
CA VAL A 110 -6.96 -17.25 5.45
C VAL A 110 -7.67 -18.56 5.07
N VAL A 111 -6.92 -19.52 4.54
CA VAL A 111 -7.44 -20.83 4.15
C VAL A 111 -6.70 -21.94 4.88
N GLU A 112 -7.43 -23.03 5.13
CA GLU A 112 -6.86 -24.27 5.64
C GLU A 112 -6.19 -25.02 4.47
N GLY A 113 -4.86 -25.15 4.49
CA GLY A 113 -4.08 -25.79 3.45
C GLY A 113 -3.40 -24.85 2.45
N LYS A 114 -3.12 -25.33 1.23
CA LYS A 114 -2.37 -24.55 0.22
C LYS A 114 -3.23 -23.40 -0.34
N PRO A 115 -2.75 -22.14 -0.35
CA PRO A 115 -3.43 -21.04 -1.01
C PRO A 115 -3.65 -21.35 -2.50
N LYS A 116 -4.84 -21.05 -3.02
CA LYS A 116 -5.10 -21.15 -4.46
C LYS A 116 -4.42 -19.97 -5.16
N ALA A 117 -3.95 -20.21 -6.39
CA ALA A 117 -3.55 -19.13 -7.28
C ALA A 117 -4.78 -18.26 -7.55
N LEU A 118 -4.82 -17.08 -6.94
CA LEU A 118 -5.88 -16.12 -7.17
C LEU A 118 -5.72 -15.52 -8.57
N PRO A 119 -6.83 -15.23 -9.28
CA PRO A 119 -6.75 -14.49 -10.54
C PRO A 119 -6.08 -13.13 -10.28
N GLU A 120 -5.29 -12.65 -11.25
CA GLU A 120 -4.62 -11.33 -11.25
C GLU A 120 -5.61 -10.16 -11.38
N THR A 121 -6.62 -10.16 -10.51
CA THR A 121 -7.61 -9.09 -10.41
C THR A 121 -6.94 -7.81 -9.93
N ALA A 122 -7.31 -6.67 -10.51
CA ALA A 122 -6.78 -5.36 -10.13
C ALA A 122 -7.77 -4.62 -9.20
N ALA A 123 -7.26 -4.04 -8.12
CA ALA A 123 -8.02 -3.10 -7.30
C ALA A 123 -7.53 -1.68 -7.57
N ASN A 124 -8.45 -0.83 -8.02
CA ASN A 124 -8.17 0.54 -8.39
C ASN A 124 -8.38 1.47 -7.20
N GLY A 125 -7.34 2.22 -6.84
CA GLY A 125 -7.45 3.33 -5.91
C GLY A 125 -8.19 4.52 -6.52
N LYS A 126 -8.68 5.40 -5.65
CA LYS A 126 -9.18 6.73 -6.05
C LYS A 126 -8.06 7.60 -6.61
N PHE A 127 -8.44 8.51 -7.49
CA PHE A 127 -7.55 9.56 -7.96
C PHE A 127 -7.18 10.51 -6.82
N VAL A 128 -5.89 10.84 -6.73
CA VAL A 128 -5.35 11.84 -5.80
C VAL A 128 -4.69 12.97 -6.59
N SER A 129 -4.86 14.19 -6.09
CA SER A 129 -4.23 15.42 -6.59
C SER A 129 -3.47 16.10 -5.46
N GLU A 130 -2.73 17.16 -5.78
CA GLU A 130 -1.96 17.97 -4.82
C GLU A 130 -2.86 18.86 -3.93
N GLU A 131 -4.18 18.84 -4.15
CA GLU A 131 -5.14 19.69 -3.45
C GLU A 131 -5.22 19.38 -1.96
N GLY A 132 -5.03 20.42 -1.13
CA GLY A 132 -5.07 20.31 0.33
C GLY A 132 -3.79 19.75 0.95
N GLN A 133 -2.68 19.72 0.20
CA GLN A 133 -1.35 19.44 0.73
C GLN A 133 -0.64 20.77 1.05
N GLU A 134 -0.47 21.08 2.34
CA GLU A 134 0.41 22.15 2.78
C GLU A 134 1.85 21.66 2.72
N TRP A 135 2.53 21.98 1.62
CA TRP A 135 3.92 21.61 1.39
C TRP A 135 4.85 22.60 2.11
N SER A 136 5.21 22.36 3.37
CA SER A 136 6.31 23.11 3.99
C SER A 136 7.62 22.66 3.36
N LYS A 137 8.11 23.36 2.34
CA LYS A 137 9.50 23.26 1.92
C LYS A 137 10.33 23.82 3.07
N THR A 138 10.97 22.97 3.88
CA THR A 138 12.10 23.44 4.66
C THR A 138 13.22 23.69 3.65
N VAL A 139 13.28 24.92 3.14
CA VAL A 139 14.45 25.42 2.43
C VAL A 139 15.57 25.40 3.46
N VAL A 140 16.41 24.37 3.44
CA VAL A 140 17.71 24.45 4.10
C VAL A 140 18.53 25.36 3.21
N SER A 141 18.50 26.66 3.50
CA SER A 141 19.42 27.62 2.93
C SER A 141 20.83 27.17 3.29
N VAL A 142 21.62 26.89 2.26
CA VAL A 142 23.07 26.65 2.39
C VAL A 142 23.76 27.96 2.74
#